data_AF-A0A9E5TT76-F1
#
_entry.id   AF-A0A9E5TT76-F1
#
_cell.length_a   1.000
_cell.length_b   1.000
_cell.length_c   1.000
_cell.angle_alpha   90.00
_cell.angle_beta   90.00
_cell.angle_gamma   90.00
#
_symmetry.space_group_name_H-M   'P 1'
#
loop_
_entity.id
_entity.type
_entity.pdbx_description
1 polymer ?
#
loop_
_entity_poly.entity_id
_entity_poly.type
_entity_poly.pdbx_seq_one_letter_code
_entity_poly.pdbx_strand_id
1 'polypeptide(L)'
;MVLSLFAKSILSLPLVGLALLNLIVILEFLGRTEKKFDPKSLGRIHRVAGILFLILFLLISYFCLNYMRASGQEMSPRVAFHSALAVGALILVFLKLLCVRVYRKYYTMAVPLGLGIVLLTLTTAALSAGYHFTMRGRPEVLPVVSVEEGPAKEGAGLFAKNCSGCHYADKTEIKIGPGLKGLFKRETLPVSGRPANEGNVRAQIKTPFRAMPPFAHLSEEEITALLAFLETL
;
A
#
# COMPACT_ATOMS: atom_id res chain seq x y z
N MET A 1 11.35 -12.25 10.18
CA MET A 1 11.03 -11.06 10.99
C MET A 1 10.42 -10.01 10.08
N VAL A 2 9.12 -9.75 10.21
CA VAL A 2 8.41 -8.77 9.35
C VAL A 2 8.56 -7.39 9.97
N LEU A 3 9.27 -6.49 9.29
CA LEU A 3 9.44 -5.11 9.75
C LEU A 3 8.09 -4.37 9.70
N SER A 4 7.72 -3.68 10.78
CA SER A 4 6.46 -2.93 10.86
C SER A 4 6.38 -1.86 9.77
N LEU A 5 5.18 -1.54 9.31
CA LEU A 5 4.95 -0.48 8.30
C LEU A 5 5.58 0.86 8.73
N PHE A 6 5.57 1.15 10.02
CA PHE A 6 6.17 2.37 10.57
C PHE A 6 7.70 2.39 10.43
N ALA A 7 8.38 1.28 10.72
CA ALA A 7 9.82 1.18 10.58
C ALA A 7 10.28 1.27 9.11
N LYS A 8 9.45 0.81 8.15
CA LYS A 8 9.71 1.01 6.72
C LYS A 8 9.64 2.48 6.30
N SER A 9 8.64 3.22 6.79
CA SER A 9 8.50 4.65 6.50
C SER A 9 9.70 5.44 7.02
N ILE A 10 10.23 5.10 8.19
CA ILE A 10 11.46 5.72 8.74
C ILE A 10 12.66 5.41 7.84
N LEU A 11 12.80 4.16 7.37
CA LEU A 11 13.88 3.77 6.47
C LEU A 11 13.87 4.52 5.12
N SER A 12 12.70 5.01 4.69
CA SER A 12 12.57 5.76 3.42
C SER A 12 13.09 7.21 3.51
N LEU A 13 13.18 7.80 4.70
CA LEU A 13 13.69 9.16 4.89
C LEU A 13 15.16 9.32 4.44
N PRO A 14 16.12 8.47 4.88
CA PRO A 14 17.48 8.54 4.39
C PRO A 14 17.59 8.25 2.88
N LEU A 15 16.69 7.44 2.31
CA LEU A 15 16.63 7.20 0.87
C LEU A 15 16.32 8.49 0.10
N VAL A 16 15.32 9.25 0.55
CA VAL A 16 14.98 10.57 -0.02
C VAL A 16 16.14 11.54 0.15
N GLY A 17 16.77 11.58 1.33
CA GLY A 17 17.93 12.43 1.59
C GLY A 17 19.09 12.17 0.62
N LEU A 18 19.41 10.90 0.36
CA LEU A 18 20.45 10.51 -0.60
C LEU A 18 20.08 10.87 -2.05
N ALA A 19 18.81 10.76 -2.43
CA ALA A 19 18.34 11.17 -3.75
C ALA A 19 18.48 12.69 -3.96
N LEU A 20 18.06 13.49 -2.97
CA LEU A 20 18.19 14.95 -3.00
C LEU A 20 19.65 15.40 -2.95
N LEU A 21 20.50 14.74 -2.16
CA LEU A 21 21.93 15.03 -2.13
C LEU A 21 22.56 14.83 -3.53
N ASN A 22 22.26 13.71 -4.20
CA ASN A 22 22.73 13.48 -5.56
C ASN A 22 22.21 14.53 -6.56
N LEU A 23 20.96 14.99 -6.39
CA LEU A 23 20.38 16.06 -7.20
C LEU A 23 21.15 17.38 -7.00
N ILE A 24 21.40 17.78 -5.75
CA ILE A 24 22.12 19.02 -5.44
C ILE A 24 23.55 18.96 -6.00
N VAL A 25 24.23 17.83 -5.83
CA VAL A 25 25.60 17.65 -6.34
C VAL A 25 25.68 17.78 -7.86
N ILE A 26 24.72 17.20 -8.60
CA ILE A 26 24.73 17.31 -10.06
C ILE A 26 24.34 18.73 -10.53
N LEU A 27 23.43 19.41 -9.84
CA LEU A 27 23.07 20.80 -10.13
C LEU A 27 24.24 21.74 -9.86
N GLU A 28 25.01 21.53 -8.78
CA GLU A 28 26.21 22.33 -8.50
C GLU A 28 27.31 22.06 -9.55
N PHE A 29 27.42 20.81 -10.03
CA PHE A 29 28.41 20.43 -11.04
C PHE A 29 28.11 21.01 -12.44
N LEU A 30 26.83 21.07 -12.83
CA LEU A 30 26.39 21.50 -14.16
C LEU A 30 25.94 22.96 -14.23
N GLY A 31 25.38 23.49 -13.14
CA GLY A 31 24.65 24.76 -13.13
C GLY A 31 25.50 26.00 -12.86
N ARG A 32 26.77 25.85 -12.43
CA ARG A 32 27.66 26.98 -12.16
C ARG A 32 28.86 26.99 -13.09
N THR A 33 29.09 28.13 -13.72
CA THR A 33 30.30 28.43 -14.50
C THR A 33 31.52 28.56 -13.57
N GLU A 34 31.34 29.20 -12.41
CA GLU A 34 32.33 29.26 -11.34
C GLU A 34 32.07 28.19 -10.28
N LYS A 35 32.98 27.22 -10.18
CA LYS A 35 32.79 26.07 -9.30
C LYS A 35 33.19 26.44 -7.86
N LYS A 36 32.19 26.54 -6.98
CA LYS A 36 32.40 26.75 -5.54
C LYS A 36 33.09 25.56 -4.87
N PHE A 37 32.90 24.35 -5.40
CA PHE A 37 33.43 23.11 -4.84
C PHE A 37 34.30 22.37 -5.86
N ASP A 38 35.29 21.64 -5.37
CA ASP A 38 36.19 20.83 -6.21
C ASP A 38 35.43 19.75 -7.00
N PRO A 39 35.57 19.72 -8.34
CA PRO A 39 34.94 18.72 -9.21
C PRO A 39 35.23 17.27 -8.83
N LYS A 40 36.45 16.96 -8.36
CA LYS A 40 36.81 15.59 -7.98
C LYS A 40 36.05 15.15 -6.74
N SER A 41 35.92 16.04 -5.78
CA SER A 41 35.15 15.85 -4.54
C SER A 41 33.66 15.67 -4.82
N LEU A 42 33.05 16.52 -5.66
CA LEU A 42 31.64 16.38 -6.08
C LEU A 42 31.38 15.01 -6.75
N GLY A 43 32.25 14.59 -7.65
CA GLY A 43 32.14 13.27 -8.31
C GLY A 43 32.24 12.10 -7.33
N ARG A 44 33.08 12.22 -6.28
CA ARG A 44 33.19 11.20 -5.22
C ARG A 44 31.91 11.15 -4.38
N ILE A 45 31.38 12.30 -3.97
CA ILE A 45 30.15 12.40 -3.19
C ILE A 45 28.98 11.79 -3.97
N HIS A 46 28.80 12.16 -5.24
CA HIS A 46 27.76 11.60 -6.11
C HIS A 46 27.84 10.08 -6.22
N ARG A 47 29.07 9.54 -6.37
CA ARG A 47 29.28 8.09 -6.48
C ARG A 47 28.92 7.38 -5.17
N VAL A 48 29.42 7.86 -4.04
CA VAL A 48 29.17 7.26 -2.72
C VAL A 48 27.69 7.35 -2.36
N ALA A 49 27.09 8.53 -2.51
CA ALA A 49 25.67 8.74 -2.24
C ALA A 49 24.78 7.87 -3.15
N GLY A 50 25.14 7.73 -4.43
CA GLY A 50 24.44 6.83 -5.36
C GLY A 50 24.55 5.35 -5.00
N ILE A 51 25.69 4.88 -4.50
CA ILE A 51 25.85 3.50 -4.02
C ILE A 51 25.03 3.26 -2.75
N LEU A 52 25.13 4.17 -1.78
CA LEU A 52 24.33 4.09 -0.55
C LEU A 52 22.83 4.09 -0.85
N PHE A 53 22.40 4.94 -1.81
CA PHE A 53 21.03 4.96 -2.29
C PHE A 53 20.60 3.60 -2.82
N LEU A 54 21.40 2.98 -3.69
CA LEU A 54 21.06 1.67 -4.28
C LEU A 54 21.01 0.55 -3.23
N ILE A 55 21.96 0.51 -2.30
CA ILE A 55 21.98 -0.49 -1.21
C ILE A 55 20.71 -0.35 -0.36
N LEU A 56 20.39 0.87 0.05
CA LEU A 56 19.21 1.13 0.87
C LEU A 56 17.91 0.85 0.10
N PHE A 57 17.85 1.21 -1.18
CA PHE A 57 16.71 0.93 -2.06
C PHE A 57 16.43 -0.57 -2.16
N LEU A 58 17.48 -1.39 -2.37
CA LEU A 58 17.35 -2.84 -2.46
C LEU A 58 16.95 -3.45 -1.12
N LEU A 59 17.51 -2.95 -0.01
CA LEU A 59 17.14 -3.37 1.34
C LEU A 59 15.65 -3.12 1.64
N ILE A 60 15.16 -1.90 1.37
CA ILE A 60 13.74 -1.55 1.54
C ILE A 60 12.87 -2.42 0.64
N SER A 61 13.26 -2.56 -0.64
CA SER A 61 12.54 -3.38 -1.62
C SER A 61 12.40 -4.85 -1.17
N TYR A 62 13.46 -5.42 -0.59
CA TYR A 62 13.44 -6.76 -0.01
C TYR A 62 12.41 -6.89 1.12
N PHE A 63 12.41 -5.95 2.08
CA PHE A 63 11.43 -5.95 3.16
C PHE A 63 9.99 -5.73 2.68
N CYS A 64 9.79 -4.92 1.64
CA CYS A 64 8.47 -4.72 1.02
C CYS A 64 7.96 -6.00 0.37
N LEU A 65 8.80 -6.68 -0.43
CA LEU A 65 8.43 -7.96 -1.06
C LEU A 65 8.10 -9.03 -0.03
N ASN A 66 8.90 -9.15 1.03
CA ASN A 66 8.64 -10.12 2.10
C ASN A 66 7.34 -9.82 2.85
N TYR A 67 7.03 -8.55 3.09
CA TYR A 67 5.76 -8.16 3.69
C TYR A 67 4.57 -8.50 2.79
N MET A 68 4.65 -8.23 1.48
CA MET A 68 3.58 -8.56 0.55
C MET A 68 3.32 -10.06 0.51
N ARG A 69 4.38 -10.88 0.43
CA ARG A 69 4.27 -12.35 0.49
C ARG A 69 3.63 -12.84 1.79
N ALA A 70 3.95 -12.21 2.92
CA ALA A 70 3.39 -12.58 4.22
C ALA A 70 1.94 -12.10 4.41
N SER A 71 1.53 -11.00 3.76
CA SER A 71 0.20 -10.42 3.96
C SER A 71 -0.95 -11.20 3.32
N GLY A 72 -0.69 -11.93 2.21
CA GLY A 72 -1.71 -12.72 1.52
C GLY A 72 -2.93 -11.94 1.00
N GLN A 73 -2.90 -10.60 1.02
CA GLN A 73 -4.00 -9.75 0.60
C GLN A 73 -3.84 -9.30 -0.85
N GLU A 74 -4.97 -9.09 -1.53
CA GLU A 74 -5.00 -8.45 -2.84
C GLU A 74 -4.40 -7.04 -2.78
N MET A 75 -3.65 -6.66 -3.82
CA MET A 75 -2.93 -5.40 -3.85
C MET A 75 -3.91 -4.24 -4.04
N SER A 76 -3.96 -3.31 -3.09
CA SER A 76 -4.70 -2.06 -3.30
C SER A 76 -4.08 -1.24 -4.44
N PRO A 77 -4.87 -0.40 -5.14
CA PRO A 77 -4.34 0.44 -6.22
C PRO A 77 -3.12 1.25 -5.81
N ARG A 78 -3.13 1.83 -4.60
CA ARG A 78 -1.99 2.57 -4.04
C ARG A 78 -0.71 1.72 -3.98
N VAL A 79 -0.82 0.49 -3.48
CA VAL A 79 0.33 -0.42 -3.34
C VAL A 79 0.82 -0.87 -4.72
N ALA A 80 -0.09 -1.07 -5.68
CA ALA A 80 0.26 -1.36 -7.08
C ALA A 80 1.04 -0.19 -7.71
N PHE A 81 0.53 1.05 -7.61
CA PHE A 81 1.21 2.25 -8.12
C PHE A 81 2.58 2.46 -7.45
N HIS A 82 2.64 2.37 -6.11
CA HIS A 82 3.90 2.47 -5.38
C HIS A 82 4.93 1.43 -5.87
N SER A 83 4.51 0.18 -6.07
CA SER A 83 5.38 -0.90 -6.54
C SER A 83 5.85 -0.66 -7.98
N ALA A 84 4.96 -0.22 -8.87
CA ALA A 84 5.29 0.09 -10.26
C ALA A 84 6.32 1.22 -10.36
N LEU A 85 6.16 2.29 -9.57
CA LEU A 85 7.11 3.41 -9.53
C LEU A 85 8.49 2.99 -9.01
N ALA A 86 8.52 2.13 -7.98
CA ALA A 86 9.77 1.57 -7.46
C ALA A 86 10.49 0.72 -8.52
N VAL A 87 9.77 -0.14 -9.23
CA VAL A 87 10.33 -0.93 -10.35
C VAL A 87 10.86 0.00 -11.45
N GLY A 88 10.11 1.04 -11.80
CA GLY A 88 10.55 2.07 -12.76
C GLY A 88 11.86 2.73 -12.33
N ALA A 89 11.99 3.11 -11.05
CA ALA A 89 13.22 3.69 -10.52
C ALA A 89 14.42 2.73 -10.63
N LEU A 90 14.22 1.44 -10.34
CA LEU A 90 15.26 0.42 -10.48
C LEU A 90 15.71 0.24 -11.94
N ILE A 91 14.76 0.24 -12.88
CA ILE A 91 15.05 0.20 -14.32
C ILE A 91 15.87 1.42 -14.74
N LEU A 92 15.51 2.62 -14.29
CA LEU A 92 16.27 3.83 -14.62
C LEU A 92 17.68 3.81 -14.02
N VAL A 93 17.87 3.27 -12.81
CA VAL A 93 19.20 3.07 -12.23
C VAL A 93 20.03 2.13 -13.10
N PHE A 94 19.46 1.01 -13.52
CA PHE A 94 20.12 0.05 -14.39
C PHE A 94 20.51 0.68 -15.74
N LEU A 95 19.59 1.38 -16.39
CA LEU A 95 19.85 2.11 -17.64
C LEU A 95 20.97 3.16 -17.46
N LYS A 96 20.94 3.92 -16.36
CA LYS A 96 21.98 4.91 -16.04
C LYS A 96 23.34 4.23 -15.90
N LEU A 97 23.42 3.08 -15.24
CA LEU A 97 24.67 2.32 -15.10
C LEU A 97 25.16 1.82 -16.46
N LEU A 98 24.27 1.34 -17.33
CA LEU A 98 24.63 0.94 -18.70
C LEU A 98 25.19 2.12 -19.51
N CYS A 99 24.52 3.28 -19.51
CA CYS A 99 25.00 4.47 -20.22
C CYS A 99 26.37 4.95 -19.71
N VAL A 100 26.61 4.89 -18.40
CA VAL A 100 27.86 5.38 -17.80
C VAL A 100 29.02 4.38 -17.92
N ARG A 101 28.75 3.07 -17.80
CA ARG A 101 29.80 2.04 -17.73
C ARG A 101 30.05 1.35 -19.07
N VAL A 102 29.00 1.05 -19.83
CA VAL A 102 29.05 0.21 -21.03
C VAL A 102 28.96 1.06 -22.28
N TYR A 103 27.87 1.83 -22.43
CA TYR A 103 27.57 2.57 -23.65
C TYR A 103 27.93 4.05 -23.52
N ARG A 104 29.23 4.35 -23.36
CA ARG A 104 29.76 5.71 -23.09
C ARG A 104 29.31 6.78 -24.09
N LYS A 105 28.95 6.41 -25.33
CA LYS A 105 28.38 7.33 -26.34
C LYS A 105 27.10 8.02 -25.85
N TYR A 106 26.31 7.36 -24.99
CA TYR A 106 25.07 7.88 -24.43
C TYR A 106 25.25 8.51 -23.05
N TYR A 107 26.47 8.90 -22.67
CA TYR A 107 26.74 9.49 -21.35
C TYR A 107 25.91 10.76 -21.09
N THR A 108 25.59 11.54 -22.12
CA THR A 108 24.68 12.70 -22.03
C THR A 108 23.30 12.35 -21.49
N MET A 109 22.84 11.12 -21.67
CA MET A 109 21.56 10.64 -21.11
C MET A 109 21.63 10.35 -19.61
N ALA A 110 22.81 10.33 -18.99
CA ALA A 110 22.94 10.04 -17.55
C ALA A 110 22.27 11.10 -16.65
N VAL A 111 22.20 12.36 -17.10
CA VAL A 111 21.54 13.46 -16.39
C VAL A 111 20.02 13.31 -16.38
N PRO A 112 19.32 13.21 -17.53
CA PRO A 112 17.87 13.02 -17.53
C PRO A 112 17.45 11.71 -16.83
N LEU A 113 18.23 10.63 -16.97
CA LEU A 113 17.99 9.40 -16.20
C LEU A 113 18.12 9.63 -14.69
N GLY A 114 19.12 10.42 -14.26
CA GLY A 114 19.29 10.82 -12.86
C GLY A 114 18.09 11.60 -12.32
N LEU A 115 17.58 12.57 -13.09
CA LEU A 115 16.39 13.34 -12.72
C LEU A 115 15.15 12.44 -12.61
N GLY A 116 14.96 11.54 -13.57
CA GLY A 116 13.88 10.56 -13.53
C GLY A 116 13.91 9.68 -12.27
N ILE A 117 15.08 9.20 -11.86
CA ILE A 117 15.24 8.42 -10.62
C ILE A 117 14.80 9.23 -9.40
N VAL A 118 15.19 10.51 -9.30
CA VAL A 118 14.83 11.38 -8.17
C VAL A 118 13.32 11.60 -8.13
N LEU A 119 12.70 11.94 -9.27
CA LEU A 119 11.25 12.14 -9.36
C LEU A 119 10.48 10.90 -8.93
N LEU A 120 10.82 9.73 -9.49
CA LEU A 120 10.17 8.47 -9.13
C LEU A 120 10.37 8.12 -7.65
N THR A 121 11.54 8.38 -7.09
CA THR A 121 11.81 8.16 -5.66
C THR A 121 10.94 9.06 -4.78
N LEU A 122 10.83 10.34 -5.11
CA LEU A 122 10.00 11.30 -4.36
C LEU A 122 8.52 10.93 -4.43
N THR A 123 8.01 10.58 -5.62
CA THR A 123 6.62 10.12 -5.80
C THR A 123 6.36 8.83 -5.02
N THR A 124 7.28 7.87 -5.07
CA THR A 124 7.18 6.60 -4.33
C THR A 124 7.16 6.83 -2.82
N ALA A 125 8.02 7.72 -2.32
CA ALA A 125 8.08 8.09 -0.91
C ALA A 125 6.82 8.84 -0.45
N ALA A 126 6.27 9.73 -1.29
CA ALA A 126 5.02 10.45 -1.00
C ALA A 126 3.83 9.48 -0.87
N LEU A 127 3.70 8.50 -1.77
CA LEU A 127 2.64 7.48 -1.71
C LEU A 127 2.79 6.52 -0.51
N SER A 128 3.96 6.47 0.12
CA SER A 128 4.25 5.61 1.25
C SER A 128 4.32 6.38 2.57
N ALA A 129 5.48 6.98 2.88
CA ALA A 129 5.68 7.74 4.11
C ALA A 129 4.76 8.96 4.16
N GLY A 130 4.60 9.68 3.04
CA GLY A 130 3.71 10.85 2.97
C GLY A 130 2.28 10.53 3.38
N TYR A 131 1.71 9.45 2.82
CA TYR A 131 0.38 8.95 3.22
C TYR A 131 0.30 8.60 4.71
N HIS A 132 1.30 7.88 5.24
CA HIS A 132 1.29 7.48 6.65
C HIS A 132 1.44 8.66 7.63
N PHE A 133 2.21 9.68 7.27
CA PHE A 133 2.41 10.87 8.12
C PHE A 133 1.21 11.82 8.07
N THR A 134 0.58 12.03 6.90
CA THR A 134 -0.62 12.87 6.79
C THR A 134 -1.85 12.25 7.43
N MET A 135 -1.97 10.92 7.38
CA MET A 135 -3.12 10.20 7.97
C MET A 135 -2.95 9.94 9.48
N ARG A 136 -1.77 10.16 10.07
CA ARG A 136 -1.52 9.96 11.52
C ARG A 136 -1.93 11.12 12.41
N GLY A 137 -2.16 12.30 11.85
CA GLY A 137 -2.51 13.53 12.59
C GLY A 137 -3.94 14.00 12.40
N ARG A 138 -4.75 13.29 11.60
CA ARG A 138 -6.19 13.54 11.59
C ARG A 138 -6.76 12.93 12.86
N PRO A 139 -7.52 13.67 13.71
CA PRO A 139 -8.54 12.98 14.51
C PRO A 139 -9.36 12.14 13.54
N GLU A 140 -9.91 11.03 14.00
CA GLU A 140 -10.82 10.21 13.21
C GLU A 140 -12.00 11.06 12.72
N VAL A 141 -11.80 11.77 11.60
CA VAL A 141 -12.84 12.46 10.88
C VAL A 141 -13.55 11.31 10.20
N LEU A 142 -14.61 10.85 10.85
CA LEU A 142 -15.69 10.07 10.25
C LEU A 142 -15.82 10.53 8.80
N PRO A 143 -15.58 9.65 7.82
CA PRO A 143 -15.51 10.07 6.44
C PRO A 143 -16.86 10.68 6.07
N VAL A 144 -16.85 11.99 5.81
CA VAL A 144 -17.97 12.66 5.16
C VAL A 144 -18.10 12.00 3.79
N VAL A 145 -19.18 11.26 3.68
CA VAL A 145 -19.62 10.50 2.51
C VAL A 145 -19.52 11.39 1.28
N SER A 146 -18.66 11.01 0.34
CA SER A 146 -18.79 11.39 -1.07
C SER A 146 -19.26 10.16 -1.82
N VAL A 147 -20.51 10.26 -2.24
CA VAL A 147 -21.25 9.37 -3.13
C VAL A 147 -20.43 9.10 -4.39
N GLU A 148 -20.23 7.81 -4.72
CA GLU A 148 -19.96 7.19 -6.04
C GLU A 148 -19.34 5.76 -5.92
N GLU A 149 -19.32 5.12 -4.73
CA GLU A 149 -19.12 3.67 -4.58
C GLU A 149 -20.06 3.13 -3.50
N GLY A 150 -21.13 2.44 -3.88
CA GLY A 150 -22.28 2.18 -3.01
C GLY A 150 -22.02 1.36 -1.73
N PRO A 151 -22.99 1.33 -0.78
CA PRO A 151 -22.86 0.70 0.55
C PRO A 151 -22.33 -0.75 0.54
N ALA A 152 -22.61 -1.51 -0.52
CA ALA A 152 -22.13 -2.88 -0.67
C ALA A 152 -20.60 -3.00 -0.79
N LYS A 153 -19.90 -2.01 -1.35
CA LYS A 153 -18.43 -2.06 -1.46
C LYS A 153 -17.75 -1.83 -0.12
N GLU A 154 -18.30 -0.93 0.68
CA GLU A 154 -17.88 -0.72 2.07
C GLU A 154 -18.14 -1.98 2.91
N GLY A 155 -19.33 -2.57 2.77
CA GLY A 155 -19.68 -3.84 3.38
C GLY A 155 -18.73 -4.98 3.02
N ALA A 156 -18.29 -5.06 1.76
CA ALA A 156 -17.30 -6.04 1.32
C ALA A 156 -15.97 -5.89 2.07
N GLY A 157 -15.53 -4.64 2.30
CA GLY A 157 -14.33 -4.33 3.08
C GLY A 157 -14.46 -4.73 4.56
N LEU A 158 -15.62 -4.47 5.17
CA LEU A 158 -15.92 -4.89 6.54
C LEU A 158 -15.99 -6.42 6.66
N PHE A 159 -16.60 -7.10 5.69
CA PHE A 159 -16.69 -8.55 5.64
C PHE A 159 -15.30 -9.19 5.53
N ALA A 160 -14.43 -8.64 4.67
CA ALA A 160 -13.06 -9.12 4.51
C ALA A 160 -12.27 -9.06 5.82
N LYS A 161 -12.42 -7.98 6.60
CA LYS A 161 -11.71 -7.79 7.87
C LYS A 161 -12.24 -8.66 9.00
N ASN A 162 -13.57 -8.79 9.10
CA ASN A 162 -14.23 -9.31 10.30
C ASN A 162 -14.80 -10.72 10.13
N CYS A 163 -15.15 -11.14 8.92
CA CYS A 163 -15.99 -12.31 8.68
C CYS A 163 -15.32 -13.39 7.81
N SER A 164 -14.49 -12.98 6.85
CA SER A 164 -13.87 -13.87 5.84
C SER A 164 -12.93 -14.94 6.41
N GLY A 165 -12.41 -14.72 7.62
CA GLY A 165 -11.65 -15.72 8.36
C GLY A 165 -12.45 -17.00 8.61
N CYS A 166 -13.75 -16.85 8.87
CA CYS A 166 -14.63 -17.95 9.27
C CYS A 166 -15.69 -18.31 8.22
N HIS A 167 -16.06 -17.40 7.32
CA HIS A 167 -17.16 -17.58 6.37
C HIS A 167 -16.70 -17.44 4.92
N TYR A 168 -17.22 -18.28 4.03
CA TYR A 168 -17.11 -18.08 2.59
C TYR A 168 -18.22 -17.16 2.08
N ALA A 169 -17.88 -16.20 1.23
CA ALA A 169 -18.85 -15.32 0.58
C ALA A 169 -19.43 -15.96 -0.71
N ASP A 170 -18.64 -16.77 -1.40
CA ASP A 170 -18.89 -17.29 -2.76
C ASP A 170 -19.33 -18.76 -2.80
N LYS A 171 -19.50 -19.38 -1.62
CA LYS A 171 -19.71 -20.81 -1.42
C LYS A 171 -20.67 -21.06 -0.27
N THR A 172 -21.31 -22.22 -0.23
CA THR A 172 -22.27 -22.63 0.82
C THR A 172 -21.65 -23.58 1.84
N GLU A 173 -20.49 -24.12 1.52
CA GLU A 173 -19.69 -25.04 2.33
C GLU A 173 -19.25 -24.40 3.66
N ILE A 174 -19.05 -25.24 4.67
CA ILE A 174 -18.61 -24.82 6.00
C ILE A 174 -17.08 -24.62 5.98
N LYS A 175 -16.62 -23.48 6.49
CA LYS A 175 -15.19 -23.22 6.75
C LYS A 175 -14.89 -23.36 8.24
N ILE A 176 -15.43 -22.42 9.01
CA ILE A 176 -15.54 -22.46 10.47
C ILE A 176 -16.99 -22.13 10.82
N GLY A 177 -17.52 -21.06 10.20
CA GLY A 177 -18.95 -20.81 10.06
C GLY A 177 -19.49 -21.30 8.70
N PRO A 178 -20.82 -21.27 8.52
CA PRO A 178 -21.47 -21.64 7.26
C PRO A 178 -21.10 -20.70 6.12
N GLY A 179 -21.08 -21.21 4.89
CA GLY A 179 -20.97 -20.39 3.69
C GLY A 179 -22.21 -19.52 3.46
N LEU A 180 -21.99 -18.29 2.99
CA LEU A 180 -22.99 -17.22 2.95
C LEU A 180 -23.47 -16.87 1.55
N LYS A 181 -23.03 -17.58 0.51
CA LYS A 181 -23.54 -17.39 -0.86
C LYS A 181 -25.06 -17.52 -0.89
N GLY A 182 -25.74 -16.52 -1.43
CA GLY A 182 -27.19 -16.43 -1.48
C GLY A 182 -27.87 -16.48 -0.11
N LEU A 183 -27.27 -15.94 0.96
CA LEU A 183 -27.82 -15.99 2.33
C LEU A 183 -29.28 -15.53 2.39
N PHE A 184 -29.59 -14.38 1.78
CA PHE A 184 -30.95 -13.79 1.76
C PHE A 184 -31.91 -14.48 0.79
N LYS A 185 -31.42 -15.41 -0.03
CA LYS A 185 -32.28 -16.27 -0.88
C LYS A 185 -32.74 -17.52 -0.14
N ARG A 186 -32.31 -17.73 1.10
CA ARG A 186 -32.69 -18.86 1.95
C ARG A 186 -33.93 -18.48 2.77
N GLU A 187 -34.72 -19.48 3.17
CA GLU A 187 -35.82 -19.24 4.11
C GLU A 187 -35.30 -18.97 5.52
N THR A 188 -34.22 -19.64 5.93
CA THR A 188 -33.68 -19.58 7.29
C THR A 188 -32.15 -19.48 7.34
N LEU A 189 -31.64 -18.95 8.44
CA LEU A 189 -30.23 -18.87 8.76
C LEU A 189 -29.67 -20.26 9.09
N PRO A 190 -28.48 -20.65 8.59
CA PRO A 190 -28.05 -22.06 8.55
C PRO A 190 -27.86 -22.74 9.91
N VAL A 191 -27.59 -21.98 10.97
CA VAL A 191 -27.26 -22.55 12.29
C VAL A 191 -28.33 -22.19 13.33
N SER A 192 -28.89 -20.99 13.28
CA SER A 192 -29.88 -20.54 14.26
C SER A 192 -31.32 -20.86 13.88
N GLY A 193 -31.60 -21.23 12.62
CA GLY A 193 -32.94 -21.54 12.12
C GLY A 193 -33.90 -20.34 12.05
N ARG A 194 -33.45 -19.14 12.41
CA ARG A 194 -34.24 -17.90 12.30
C ARG A 194 -34.49 -17.57 10.82
N PRO A 195 -35.60 -16.89 10.46
CA PRO A 195 -35.81 -16.44 9.09
C PRO A 195 -34.64 -15.60 8.55
N ALA A 196 -34.19 -15.85 7.32
CA ALA A 196 -33.05 -15.15 6.73
C ALA A 196 -33.45 -13.76 6.18
N ASN A 197 -33.81 -12.85 7.08
CA ASN A 197 -34.14 -11.45 6.79
C ASN A 197 -33.15 -10.49 7.46
N GLU A 198 -33.18 -9.23 7.05
CA GLU A 198 -32.22 -8.21 7.50
C GLU A 198 -32.17 -8.09 9.03
N GLY A 199 -33.33 -8.05 9.69
CA GLY A 199 -33.42 -7.92 11.14
C GLY A 199 -32.75 -9.08 11.88
N ASN A 200 -32.93 -10.31 11.41
CA ASN A 200 -32.31 -11.49 12.01
C ASN A 200 -30.82 -11.60 11.71
N VAL A 201 -30.36 -11.17 10.53
CA VAL A 201 -28.92 -11.09 10.22
C VAL A 201 -28.25 -10.01 11.06
N ARG A 202 -28.88 -8.83 11.21
CA ARG A 202 -28.44 -7.76 12.11
C ARG A 202 -28.31 -8.27 13.55
N ALA A 203 -29.33 -8.98 14.05
CA ALA A 203 -29.30 -9.58 15.37
C ALA A 203 -28.21 -10.65 15.50
N GLN A 204 -27.97 -11.45 14.46
CA GLN A 204 -26.92 -12.46 14.44
C GLN A 204 -25.51 -11.84 14.48
N ILE A 205 -25.31 -10.64 13.91
CA ILE A 205 -24.01 -9.93 13.97
C ILE A 205 -23.77 -9.34 15.36
N LYS A 206 -24.78 -8.69 15.96
CA LYS A 206 -24.65 -8.06 17.28
C LYS A 206 -24.67 -9.06 18.43
N THR A 207 -25.63 -9.99 18.38
CA THR A 207 -25.92 -10.97 19.43
C THR A 207 -25.97 -12.38 18.80
N PRO A 208 -24.80 -12.91 18.46
CA PRO A 208 -24.67 -14.13 17.67
C PRO A 208 -25.15 -15.38 18.40
N PHE A 209 -25.57 -16.35 17.60
CA PHE A 209 -25.90 -17.69 18.05
C PHE A 209 -24.66 -18.57 18.22
N ARG A 210 -24.55 -19.24 19.38
CA ARG A 210 -23.49 -20.20 19.73
C ARG A 210 -22.07 -19.62 19.65
N ALA A 211 -21.20 -20.22 18.84
CA ALA A 211 -19.75 -20.02 18.86
C ALA A 211 -19.28 -18.85 17.96
N MET A 212 -20.20 -18.15 17.28
CA MET A 212 -19.86 -16.96 16.53
C MET A 212 -19.58 -15.80 17.50
N PRO A 213 -18.44 -15.08 17.39
CA PRO A 213 -18.12 -13.96 18.28
C PRO A 213 -19.02 -12.75 17.99
N PRO A 214 -19.34 -11.92 19.02
CA PRO A 214 -20.21 -10.75 18.86
C PRO A 214 -19.47 -9.58 18.22
N PHE A 215 -20.18 -8.85 17.35
CA PHE A 215 -19.70 -7.62 16.70
C PHE A 215 -20.51 -6.39 17.13
N ALA A 216 -20.91 -6.33 18.40
CA ALA A 216 -21.69 -5.22 18.97
C ALA A 216 -20.94 -3.86 18.96
N HIS A 217 -19.64 -3.86 18.64
CA HIS A 217 -18.83 -2.64 18.50
C HIS A 217 -18.98 -1.95 17.15
N LEU A 218 -19.58 -2.61 16.15
CA LEU A 218 -19.83 -2.01 14.84
C LEU A 218 -20.99 -1.02 14.92
N SER A 219 -20.86 0.12 14.22
CA SER A 219 -21.91 1.14 14.15
C SER A 219 -23.10 0.67 13.32
N GLU A 220 -24.25 1.36 13.40
CA GLU A 220 -25.41 1.01 12.58
C GLU A 220 -25.15 1.17 11.08
N GLU A 221 -24.33 2.16 10.71
CA GLU A 221 -23.92 2.40 9.32
C GLU A 221 -23.06 1.25 8.80
N GLU A 222 -22.07 0.80 9.59
CA GLU A 222 -21.21 -0.33 9.24
C GLU A 222 -22.00 -1.62 9.08
N ILE A 223 -22.96 -1.86 9.97
CA ILE A 223 -23.84 -3.04 9.87
C ILE A 223 -24.75 -2.94 8.64
N THR A 224 -25.25 -1.75 8.32
CA THR A 224 -26.08 -1.54 7.12
C THR A 224 -25.27 -1.76 5.84
N ALA A 225 -24.02 -1.29 5.78
CA ALA A 225 -23.11 -1.57 4.69
C ALA A 225 -22.83 -3.07 4.55
N LEU A 226 -22.56 -3.78 5.66
CA LEU A 226 -22.39 -5.23 5.68
C LEU A 226 -23.62 -5.97 5.14
N LEU A 227 -24.83 -5.58 5.54
CA LEU A 227 -26.07 -6.18 5.05
C LEU A 227 -26.23 -5.95 3.55
N ALA A 228 -25.99 -4.73 3.06
CA ALA A 228 -26.03 -4.43 1.64
C ALA A 228 -25.04 -5.28 0.83
N PHE A 229 -23.85 -5.59 1.37
CA PHE A 229 -22.92 -6.53 0.74
C PHE A 229 -23.45 -7.97 0.75
N LEU A 230 -23.94 -8.45 1.90
CA LEU A 230 -24.48 -9.80 2.03
C LEU A 230 -25.68 -10.06 1.11
N GLU A 231 -26.46 -9.03 0.77
CA GLU A 231 -27.54 -9.10 -0.23
C GLU A 231 -27.04 -9.33 -1.66
N THR A 232 -25.80 -8.94 -1.96
CA THR A 232 -25.19 -9.18 -3.29
C THR A 232 -24.69 -10.61 -3.50
N LEU A 233 -24.62 -11.42 -2.44
CA LEU A 233 -24.02 -12.77 -2.46
C LEU A 233 -24.92 -13.86 -3.05
#